data_AF-A0A9W9YBR7-F1
#
_entry.id   AF-A0A9W9YBR7-F1
#
_cell.length_a   1.000
_cell.length_b   1.000
_cell.length_c   1.000
_cell.angle_alpha   90.00
_cell.angle_beta   90.00
_cell.angle_gamma   90.00
#
_symmetry.space_group_name_H-M   'P 1'
#
loop_
_entity.id
_entity.type
_entity.pdbx_description
1 polymer ?
#
loop_
_entity_poly.entity_id
_entity_poly.type
_entity_poly.pdbx_seq_one_letter_code
_entity_poly.pdbx_strand_id
1 'polypeptide(L)'
;MSGNDMIIEYNGNNVSTIAVLQRLNITGNFRFGAFCPKDQHSCKSRCLHSVVDDQTERQNNLPCYCDRQCLDVGDCCYDFFSSCTQVQQHHDSQRGQWECVNMKHSGNHGNVMKTKCPQGIVEPELQPLCETMDDGDLLRGMPVVDEQTGVVYRNVFCARCNSIQTVSYWRMTADCGRIPTSALPQDNALLLAFIRENCTVRYKPTDGLKKYLKNCLAAESTCSSRQIVEKEPVLQELCSYYAFSVCGNTSRKNITVHYVMDMTSLNIIVDA
;
A
#
# COMPACT_ATOMS: atom_id res chain seq x y z
N MET A 1 22.87 12.87 -25.21
CA MET A 1 22.36 12.77 -23.82
C MET A 1 21.64 11.44 -23.70
N SER A 2 22.25 10.49 -22.99
CA SER A 2 21.88 9.07 -22.97
C SER A 2 20.66 8.85 -22.07
N GLY A 3 19.50 8.54 -22.65
CA GLY A 3 18.24 8.28 -21.93
C GLY A 3 18.18 6.97 -21.14
N ASN A 4 19.29 6.58 -20.50
CA ASN A 4 19.45 5.33 -19.73
C ASN A 4 19.55 5.56 -18.22
N ASP A 5 19.69 6.81 -17.77
CA ASP A 5 19.80 7.11 -16.35
C ASP A 5 18.47 7.65 -15.83
N MET A 6 17.83 6.88 -14.95
CA MET A 6 16.72 7.40 -14.16
C MET A 6 17.31 8.25 -13.03
N ILE A 7 16.96 9.53 -13.03
CA ILE A 7 17.30 10.45 -11.96
C ILE A 7 16.12 10.52 -11.01
N ILE A 8 16.34 10.11 -9.77
CA ILE A 8 15.36 10.15 -8.71
C ILE A 8 15.67 11.33 -7.81
N GLU A 9 14.72 12.22 -7.58
CA GLU A 9 14.88 13.29 -6.60
C GLU A 9 14.66 12.75 -5.18
N TYR A 10 15.61 13.01 -4.29
CA TYR A 10 15.62 12.55 -2.91
C TYR A 10 16.21 13.63 -1.99
N ASN A 11 15.44 14.13 -1.01
CA ASN A 11 15.87 15.18 -0.08
C ASN A 11 16.54 16.39 -0.77
N GLY A 12 15.99 16.81 -1.92
CA GLY A 12 16.52 17.91 -2.73
C GLY A 12 17.78 17.57 -3.54
N ASN A 13 18.20 16.29 -3.57
CA ASN A 13 19.34 15.81 -4.34
C ASN A 13 18.90 14.87 -5.46
N ASN A 14 19.59 14.94 -6.59
CA ASN A 14 19.39 14.03 -7.71
C ASN A 14 20.20 12.74 -7.52
N VAL A 15 19.52 11.61 -7.37
CA VAL A 15 20.09 10.28 -7.28
C VAL A 15 20.05 9.63 -8.66
N SER A 16 21.24 9.46 -9.25
CA SER A 16 21.42 8.67 -10.48
C SER A 16 21.33 7.19 -10.16
N THR A 17 20.38 6.50 -10.78
CA THR A 17 20.25 5.05 -10.67
C THR A 17 21.46 4.33 -11.27
N ILE A 18 22.10 4.89 -12.31
CA ILE A 18 23.38 4.37 -12.81
C ILE A 18 24.49 4.49 -11.76
N ALA A 19 24.58 5.64 -11.09
CA ALA A 19 25.58 5.86 -10.05
C ALA A 19 25.38 4.90 -8.86
N VAL A 20 24.12 4.58 -8.51
CA VAL A 20 23.80 3.57 -7.51
C VAL A 20 24.29 2.18 -7.95
N LEU A 21 23.99 1.75 -9.18
CA LEU A 21 24.47 0.46 -9.71
C LEU A 21 26.00 0.36 -9.70
N GLN A 22 26.68 1.43 -10.06
CA GLN A 22 28.14 1.50 -10.04
C GLN A 22 28.70 1.33 -8.62
N ARG A 23 28.13 1.99 -7.62
CA ARG A 23 28.56 1.84 -6.21
C ARG A 23 28.32 0.44 -5.67
N LEU A 24 27.26 -0.22 -6.13
CA LEU A 24 26.96 -1.60 -5.76
C LEU A 24 27.75 -2.64 -6.56
N ASN A 25 28.52 -2.22 -7.57
CA ASN A 25 29.19 -3.09 -8.54
C ASN A 25 28.22 -4.06 -9.23
N ILE A 26 27.03 -3.58 -9.58
CA ILE A 26 25.99 -4.34 -10.28
C ILE A 26 25.96 -3.90 -11.74
N THR A 27 26.06 -4.86 -12.66
CA THR A 27 25.81 -4.64 -14.08
C THR A 27 24.30 -4.70 -14.35
N GLY A 28 23.73 -3.58 -14.81
CA GLY A 28 22.30 -3.46 -15.05
C GLY A 28 21.93 -2.15 -15.76
N ASN A 29 20.68 -2.05 -16.21
CA ASN A 29 20.16 -0.82 -16.79
C ASN A 29 18.69 -0.63 -16.40
N PHE A 30 18.37 0.52 -15.80
CA PHE A 30 17.01 0.88 -15.41
C PHE A 30 16.24 1.53 -16.56
N ARG A 31 15.96 0.76 -17.63
CA ARG A 31 15.09 1.22 -18.74
C ARG A 31 13.61 0.95 -18.48
N PHE A 32 13.05 1.45 -17.38
CA PHE A 32 11.64 1.18 -17.06
C PHE A 32 10.68 1.58 -18.19
N GLY A 33 10.88 2.71 -18.86
CA GLY A 33 10.05 3.10 -20.01
C GLY A 33 10.17 2.19 -21.24
N ALA A 34 11.28 1.44 -21.39
CA ALA A 34 11.45 0.47 -22.48
C ALA A 34 10.89 -0.91 -22.11
N PHE A 35 11.00 -1.31 -20.84
CA PHE A 35 10.49 -2.60 -20.33
C PHE A 35 8.99 -2.55 -19.99
N CYS A 36 8.50 -1.38 -19.57
CA CYS A 36 7.11 -1.10 -19.19
C CYS A 36 6.53 0.01 -20.08
N PRO A 37 6.29 -0.23 -21.38
CA PRO A 37 5.88 0.82 -22.32
C PRO A 37 4.43 1.29 -22.12
N LYS A 38 3.65 0.65 -21.24
CA LYS A 38 2.24 1.01 -21.04
C LYS A 38 2.12 2.20 -20.09
N ASP A 39 1.29 3.17 -20.47
CA ASP A 39 1.02 4.40 -19.70
C ASP A 39 0.56 4.14 -18.26
N GLN A 40 -0.10 3.00 -17.99
CA GLN A 40 -0.53 2.64 -16.63
C GLN A 40 0.61 2.50 -15.60
N HIS A 41 1.85 2.32 -16.05
CA HIS A 41 3.03 2.20 -15.18
C HIS A 41 3.77 3.54 -14.98
N SER A 42 3.27 4.63 -15.56
CA SER A 42 3.93 5.94 -15.63
C SER A 42 2.98 7.05 -15.25
N CYS A 43 3.52 8.15 -14.73
CA CYS A 43 2.77 9.36 -14.39
C CYS A 43 2.70 10.40 -15.52
N LYS A 44 3.37 10.19 -16.66
CA LYS A 44 3.49 11.18 -17.75
C LYS A 44 2.16 11.77 -18.22
N SER A 45 1.12 10.94 -18.32
CA SER A 45 -0.22 11.36 -18.76
C SER A 45 -1.20 11.56 -17.60
N ARG A 46 -0.82 11.19 -16.36
CA ARG A 46 -1.69 11.21 -15.18
C ARG A 46 -1.55 12.50 -14.38
N CYS A 47 -0.39 13.16 -14.46
CA CYS A 47 -0.13 14.42 -13.75
C CYS A 47 -0.41 15.70 -14.57
N LEU A 48 -1.03 15.57 -15.76
CA LEU A 48 -1.19 16.66 -16.76
C LEU A 48 -1.97 17.91 -16.28
N HIS A 49 -2.68 17.87 -15.15
CA HIS A 49 -3.48 19.00 -14.66
C HIS A 49 -3.17 19.42 -13.22
N SER A 50 -2.03 18.99 -12.66
CA SER A 50 -1.55 19.44 -11.32
C SER A 50 -2.46 19.11 -10.14
N VAL A 51 -3.56 18.40 -10.38
CA VAL A 51 -4.47 17.83 -9.40
C VAL A 51 -4.81 16.43 -9.93
N VAL A 52 -4.05 15.44 -9.49
CA VAL A 52 -4.57 14.08 -9.52
C VAL A 52 -5.67 14.09 -8.46
N ASP A 53 -6.91 13.89 -8.88
CA ASP A 53 -7.96 13.58 -7.92
C ASP A 53 -7.62 12.21 -7.33
N ASP A 54 -6.96 12.22 -6.16
CA ASP A 54 -6.59 11.05 -5.37
C ASP A 54 -7.74 10.03 -5.33
N GLN A 55 -8.99 10.51 -5.26
CA GLN A 55 -10.17 9.68 -5.15
C GLN A 55 -10.53 8.99 -6.47
N THR A 56 -10.44 9.70 -7.60
CA THR A 56 -10.75 9.11 -8.92
C THR A 56 -9.68 8.11 -9.36
N GLU A 57 -8.41 8.43 -9.12
CA GLU A 57 -7.31 7.54 -9.51
C GLU A 57 -7.35 6.22 -8.70
N ARG A 58 -7.55 6.34 -7.38
CA ARG A 58 -7.59 5.20 -6.45
C ARG A 58 -8.90 4.41 -6.47
N GLN A 59 -9.85 4.72 -7.35
CA GLN A 59 -11.01 3.84 -7.60
C GLN A 59 -10.64 2.59 -8.41
N ASN A 60 -9.52 2.61 -9.13
CA ASN A 60 -9.07 1.53 -9.99
C ASN A 60 -7.90 0.76 -9.38
N ASN A 61 -7.79 -0.54 -9.66
CA ASN A 61 -6.61 -1.32 -9.29
C ASN A 61 -5.48 -1.06 -10.30
N LEU A 62 -4.62 -0.10 -9.97
CA LEU A 62 -3.47 0.26 -10.80
C LEU A 62 -2.19 -0.42 -10.32
N PRO A 63 -1.20 -0.62 -11.21
CA PRO A 63 0.11 -1.17 -10.83
C PRO A 63 0.97 -0.18 -10.04
N CYS A 64 0.63 1.12 -10.06
CA CYS A 64 1.23 2.19 -9.28
C CYS A 64 0.34 3.45 -9.32
N TYR A 65 0.54 4.37 -8.39
CA TYR A 65 -0.22 5.60 -8.21
C TYR A 65 0.63 6.86 -8.46
N CYS A 66 -0.03 7.96 -8.82
CA CYS A 66 0.59 9.24 -9.17
C CYS A 66 0.02 10.40 -8.33
N ASP A 67 -0.74 10.06 -7.30
CA ASP A 67 -1.38 10.97 -6.38
C ASP A 67 -0.49 11.23 -5.15
N ARG A 68 -0.86 12.19 -4.29
CA ARG A 68 -0.02 12.51 -3.11
C ARG A 68 0.08 11.35 -2.13
N GLN A 69 -1.03 10.63 -1.96
CA GLN A 69 -1.12 9.50 -1.03
C GLN A 69 -0.11 8.39 -1.34
N CYS A 70 0.39 8.30 -2.59
CA CYS A 70 1.36 7.26 -2.96
C CYS A 70 2.66 7.37 -2.16
N LEU A 71 3.04 8.58 -1.75
CA LEU A 71 4.22 8.84 -0.93
C LEU A 71 4.08 8.28 0.49
N ASP A 72 2.85 8.26 1.01
CA ASP A 72 2.56 7.80 2.36
C ASP A 72 2.47 6.27 2.45
N VAL A 73 1.94 5.62 1.40
CA VAL A 73 1.77 4.15 1.37
C VAL A 73 2.85 3.40 0.57
N GLY A 74 3.69 4.12 -0.18
CA GLY A 74 4.82 3.57 -0.92
C GLY A 74 4.46 2.90 -2.25
N ASP A 75 3.42 3.37 -2.93
CA ASP A 75 2.93 2.80 -4.19
C ASP A 75 3.09 3.71 -5.41
N CYS A 76 4.01 4.69 -5.36
CA CYS A 76 4.23 5.65 -6.45
C CYS A 76 4.80 4.99 -7.72
N CYS A 77 4.42 5.48 -8.89
CA CYS A 77 5.06 5.08 -10.15
C CYS A 77 6.52 5.57 -10.22
N TYR A 78 7.34 4.85 -10.99
CA TYR A 78 8.79 5.08 -11.07
C TYR A 78 9.19 6.50 -11.52
N ASP A 79 8.34 7.19 -12.28
CA ASP A 79 8.58 8.54 -12.80
C ASP A 79 7.74 9.61 -12.12
N PHE A 80 7.16 9.32 -10.94
CA PHE A 80 6.35 10.27 -10.17
C PHE A 80 7.06 11.61 -9.96
N PHE A 81 8.26 11.63 -9.37
CA PHE A 81 8.96 12.89 -9.09
C PHE A 81 9.33 13.67 -10.35
N SER A 82 9.66 12.98 -11.44
CA SER A 82 10.02 13.64 -12.71
C SER A 82 8.79 14.12 -13.51
N SER A 83 7.63 13.48 -13.33
CA SER A 83 6.40 13.79 -14.08
C SER A 83 5.42 14.68 -13.31
N CYS A 84 5.52 14.72 -11.97
CA CYS A 84 4.54 15.33 -11.07
C CYS A 84 5.19 16.39 -10.17
N THR A 85 6.06 17.24 -10.72
CA THR A 85 6.88 18.22 -9.97
C THR A 85 6.04 19.21 -9.14
N GLN A 86 4.82 19.52 -9.54
CA GLN A 86 3.92 20.44 -8.80
C GLN A 86 3.23 19.78 -7.59
N VAL A 87 3.16 18.45 -7.58
CA VAL A 87 2.54 17.68 -6.49
C VAL A 87 3.42 17.71 -5.23
N GLN A 88 4.73 17.99 -5.41
CA GLN A 88 5.79 17.98 -4.39
C GLN A 88 5.74 19.15 -3.40
N GLN A 89 5.24 20.34 -3.79
CA GLN A 89 5.50 21.59 -3.06
C GLN A 89 4.79 21.71 -1.69
N HIS A 90 3.92 20.78 -1.32
CA HIS A 90 3.06 20.89 -0.13
C HIS A 90 2.79 19.57 0.61
N HIS A 91 3.66 18.56 0.53
CA HIS A 91 3.44 17.29 1.24
C HIS A 91 4.13 17.27 2.60
N ASP A 92 3.35 17.49 3.66
CA ASP A 92 3.77 17.16 5.03
C ASP A 92 3.60 15.65 5.23
N SER A 93 4.67 14.90 4.94
CA SER A 93 4.67 13.44 4.96
C SER A 93 4.06 12.88 6.24
N GLN A 94 2.96 12.13 6.10
CA GLN A 94 2.33 11.36 7.17
C GLN A 94 2.77 9.89 7.08
N ARG A 95 3.94 9.65 6.50
CA ARG A 95 4.47 8.30 6.30
C ARG A 95 4.56 7.57 7.62
N GLY A 96 4.15 6.31 7.60
CA GLY A 96 4.02 5.50 8.79
C GLY A 96 2.70 5.68 9.54
N GLN A 97 1.85 6.66 9.21
CA GLN A 97 0.46 6.71 9.71
C GLN A 97 -0.50 5.89 8.85
N TRP A 98 -0.16 5.72 7.56
CA TRP A 98 -0.96 5.05 6.56
C TRP A 98 -0.33 3.73 6.14
N GLU A 99 -1.16 2.72 5.90
CA GLU A 99 -0.74 1.44 5.32
C GLU A 99 -1.73 0.98 4.26
N CYS A 100 -1.22 0.22 3.28
CA CYS A 100 -2.08 -0.49 2.34
C CYS A 100 -2.57 -1.80 2.96
N VAL A 101 -3.81 -1.80 3.47
CA VAL A 101 -4.37 -2.97 4.17
C VAL A 101 -5.05 -3.90 3.18
N ASN A 102 -4.42 -5.05 2.93
CA ASN A 102 -5.02 -6.15 2.18
C ASN A 102 -5.85 -7.02 3.12
N MET A 103 -7.17 -6.81 3.13
CA MET A 103 -8.07 -7.66 3.88
C MET A 103 -8.24 -8.98 3.13
N LYS A 104 -7.35 -9.93 3.46
CA LYS A 104 -7.21 -11.33 3.03
C LYS A 104 -8.18 -11.69 1.88
N HIS A 105 -7.62 -11.75 0.65
CA HIS A 105 -8.15 -12.37 -0.60
C HIS A 105 -8.30 -11.46 -1.84
N SER A 106 -7.53 -10.36 -1.98
CA SER A 106 -7.66 -9.46 -3.13
C SER A 106 -6.35 -9.23 -3.89
N GLY A 107 -5.67 -10.30 -4.33
CA GLY A 107 -4.43 -10.17 -5.10
C GLY A 107 -3.40 -9.26 -4.39
N ASN A 108 -2.76 -8.35 -5.13
CA ASN A 108 -1.78 -7.42 -4.58
C ASN A 108 -2.36 -6.05 -4.24
N HIS A 109 -3.69 -5.94 -4.14
CA HIS A 109 -4.36 -4.67 -3.89
C HIS A 109 -5.02 -4.66 -2.52
N GLY A 110 -4.93 -3.51 -1.86
CA GLY A 110 -5.55 -3.26 -0.57
C GLY A 110 -6.32 -1.93 -0.59
N ASN A 111 -6.71 -1.47 0.60
CA ASN A 111 -7.25 -0.14 0.79
C ASN A 111 -6.30 0.69 1.64
N VAL A 112 -6.13 1.96 1.29
CA VAL A 112 -5.40 2.93 2.09
C VAL A 112 -6.17 3.13 3.39
N MET A 113 -5.53 2.83 4.52
CA MET A 113 -6.12 3.03 5.84
C MET A 113 -5.13 3.72 6.76
N LYS A 114 -5.64 4.53 7.68
CA LYS A 114 -4.84 5.03 8.81
C LYS A 114 -4.76 3.94 9.87
N THR A 115 -3.53 3.54 10.21
CA THR A 115 -3.25 2.32 10.98
C THR A 115 -2.42 2.55 12.22
N LYS A 116 -1.94 3.77 12.43
CA LYS A 116 -1.18 4.17 13.62
C LYS A 116 -1.87 5.28 14.39
N CYS A 117 -1.44 5.41 15.64
CA CYS A 117 -1.77 6.56 16.45
C CYS A 117 -0.70 7.66 16.28
N PRO A 118 -1.04 8.94 16.47
CA PRO A 118 -0.05 10.01 16.52
C PRO A 118 0.95 9.78 17.66
N GLN A 119 2.22 10.17 17.47
CA GLN A 119 3.21 10.12 18.55
C GLN A 119 2.86 11.15 19.63
N GLY A 120 2.75 10.73 20.90
CA GLY A 120 2.39 11.62 22.02
C GLY A 120 1.21 11.12 22.82
N ILE A 121 0.37 12.05 23.33
CA ILE A 121 -0.76 11.85 24.26
C ILE A 121 -1.83 10.92 23.66
N VAL A 122 -1.53 9.63 23.65
CA VAL A 122 -2.46 8.56 23.36
C VAL A 122 -2.63 7.79 24.65
N GLU A 123 -3.85 7.42 24.98
CA GLU A 123 -4.11 6.48 26.07
C GLU A 123 -3.30 5.20 25.76
N PRO A 124 -2.33 4.80 26.60
CA PRO A 124 -1.42 3.70 26.30
C PRO A 124 -2.12 2.38 25.96
N GLU A 125 -3.36 2.23 26.42
CA GLU A 125 -4.23 1.08 26.18
C GLU A 125 -4.83 1.05 24.76
N LEU A 126 -5.03 2.20 24.11
CA LEU A 126 -5.61 2.28 22.76
C LEU A 126 -4.61 1.94 21.66
N GLN A 127 -3.34 2.27 21.85
CA GLN A 127 -2.30 2.05 20.85
C GLN A 127 -2.20 0.58 20.42
N PRO A 128 -2.06 -0.42 21.31
CA PRO A 128 -2.03 -1.81 20.87
C PRO A 128 -3.34 -2.20 20.17
N LEU A 129 -4.50 -1.70 20.62
CA LEU A 129 -5.80 -2.01 20.03
C LEU A 129 -5.91 -1.52 18.57
N CYS A 130 -5.30 -0.39 18.24
CA CYS A 130 -5.18 0.11 16.87
C CYS A 130 -4.11 -0.64 16.06
N GLU A 131 -2.89 -0.73 16.59
CA GLU A 131 -1.69 -1.01 15.78
C GLU A 131 -1.36 -2.49 15.67
N THR A 132 -1.89 -3.35 16.55
CA THR A 132 -1.67 -4.80 16.50
C THR A 132 -2.89 -5.50 15.93
N MET A 133 -2.63 -6.41 14.98
CA MET A 133 -3.66 -7.27 14.41
C MET A 133 -3.98 -8.37 15.40
N ASP A 134 -5.26 -8.52 15.69
CA ASP A 134 -5.78 -9.60 16.51
C ASP A 134 -6.99 -10.19 15.78
N ASP A 135 -6.74 -11.28 15.07
CA ASP A 135 -7.76 -11.98 14.27
C ASP A 135 -8.87 -12.58 15.17
N GLY A 136 -8.67 -12.67 16.49
CA GLY A 136 -9.67 -13.14 17.45
C GLY A 136 -10.66 -12.06 17.89
N ASP A 137 -10.32 -10.78 17.76
CA ASP A 137 -11.22 -9.68 18.09
C ASP A 137 -11.85 -9.07 16.83
N LEU A 138 -13.12 -9.43 16.63
CA LEU A 138 -13.94 -8.98 15.50
C LEU A 138 -13.99 -7.44 15.36
N LEU A 139 -13.86 -6.68 16.45
CA LEU A 139 -13.86 -5.20 16.40
C LEU A 139 -12.50 -4.63 16.03
N ARG A 140 -11.40 -5.31 16.40
CA ARG A 140 -10.03 -4.90 16.02
C ARG A 140 -9.74 -5.18 14.55
N GLY A 141 -10.45 -6.13 13.95
CA GLY A 141 -10.42 -6.41 12.52
C GLY A 141 -11.36 -5.55 11.66
N MET A 142 -12.31 -4.81 12.25
CA MET A 142 -13.38 -4.13 11.50
C MET A 142 -13.03 -2.67 11.17
N PRO A 143 -12.86 -2.30 9.87
CA PRO A 143 -12.58 -0.93 9.49
C PRO A 143 -13.75 0.02 9.75
N VAL A 144 -13.41 1.27 9.95
CA VAL A 144 -14.37 2.36 10.15
C VAL A 144 -14.02 3.56 9.30
N VAL A 145 -15.00 4.40 9.02
CA VAL A 145 -14.84 5.61 8.21
C VAL A 145 -15.28 6.82 9.02
N ASP A 146 -14.46 7.86 9.03
CA ASP A 146 -14.92 9.20 9.35
C ASP A 146 -15.58 9.79 8.10
N GLU A 147 -16.90 9.84 8.06
CA GLU A 147 -17.63 10.33 6.88
C GLU A 147 -17.45 11.84 6.65
N GLN A 148 -17.01 12.61 7.66
CA GLN A 148 -16.77 14.04 7.54
C GLN A 148 -15.52 14.32 6.70
N THR A 149 -14.44 13.57 6.95
CA THR A 149 -13.16 13.72 6.25
C THR A 149 -12.95 12.70 5.14
N GLY A 150 -13.75 11.62 5.13
CA GLY A 150 -13.60 10.49 4.21
C GLY A 150 -12.43 9.57 4.55
N VAL A 151 -11.80 9.72 5.73
CA VAL A 151 -10.66 8.89 6.14
C VAL A 151 -11.13 7.52 6.61
N VAL A 152 -10.51 6.48 6.07
CA VAL A 152 -10.71 5.09 6.51
C VAL A 152 -9.64 4.73 7.54
N TYR A 153 -10.08 4.23 8.68
CA TYR A 153 -9.23 3.74 9.77
C TYR A 153 -9.29 2.21 9.82
N ARG A 154 -8.17 1.57 10.16
CA ARG A 154 -8.08 0.10 10.30
C ARG A 154 -9.19 -0.47 11.20
N ASN A 155 -9.47 0.23 12.29
CA ASN A 155 -10.54 -0.10 13.21
C ASN A 155 -10.97 1.13 14.04
N VAL A 156 -11.99 0.95 14.87
CA VAL A 156 -12.50 2.01 15.76
C VAL A 156 -11.46 2.56 16.72
N PHE A 157 -10.50 1.73 17.17
CA PHE A 157 -9.45 2.17 18.08
C PHE A 157 -8.47 3.12 17.39
N CYS A 158 -8.13 2.86 16.13
CA CYS A 158 -7.35 3.80 15.31
C CYS A 158 -8.07 5.12 15.10
N ALA A 159 -9.38 5.11 14.88
CA ALA A 159 -10.17 6.35 14.80
C ALA A 159 -10.11 7.12 16.12
N ARG A 160 -10.33 6.44 17.25
CA ARG A 160 -10.31 7.08 18.58
C ARG A 160 -8.96 7.66 18.97
N CYS A 161 -7.87 6.95 18.75
CA CYS A 161 -6.54 7.48 19.07
C CYS A 161 -6.12 8.62 18.13
N ASN A 162 -6.82 8.78 17.00
CA ASN A 162 -6.73 9.94 16.11
C ASN A 162 -7.82 10.99 16.41
N SER A 163 -8.38 10.97 17.62
CA SER A 163 -9.38 11.93 18.11
C SER A 163 -10.70 11.96 17.34
N ILE A 164 -11.03 10.88 16.62
CA ILE A 164 -12.32 10.74 15.92
C ILE A 164 -13.31 9.98 16.79
N GLN A 165 -14.47 10.58 17.03
CA GLN A 165 -15.51 10.00 17.89
C GLN A 165 -16.68 9.40 17.09
N THR A 166 -17.09 10.07 16.01
CA THR A 166 -18.21 9.64 15.17
C THR A 166 -17.67 8.91 13.96
N VAL A 167 -18.01 7.63 13.83
CA VAL A 167 -17.54 6.79 12.72
C VAL A 167 -18.66 5.90 12.21
N SER A 168 -18.53 5.51 10.95
CA SER A 168 -19.39 4.52 10.32
C SER A 168 -18.64 3.21 10.09
N TYR A 169 -19.22 2.11 10.56
CA TYR A 169 -18.60 0.80 10.51
C TYR A 169 -18.79 0.13 9.16
N TRP A 170 -17.77 -0.61 8.73
CA TRP A 170 -17.92 -1.56 7.64
C TRP A 170 -18.84 -2.71 8.06
N ARG A 171 -19.41 -3.40 7.07
CA ARG A 171 -20.23 -4.58 7.31
C ARG A 171 -19.35 -5.80 7.51
N MET A 172 -19.60 -6.53 8.59
CA MET A 172 -19.05 -7.87 8.82
C MET A 172 -19.96 -8.92 8.19
N THR A 173 -19.36 -9.85 7.45
CA THR A 173 -20.02 -11.06 6.97
C THR A 173 -19.25 -12.26 7.47
N ALA A 174 -19.94 -13.21 8.11
CA ALA A 174 -19.36 -14.47 8.56
C ALA A 174 -19.88 -15.60 7.69
N ASP A 175 -18.99 -16.31 7.01
CA ASP A 175 -19.31 -17.55 6.32
C ASP A 175 -18.89 -18.73 7.20
N CYS A 176 -19.91 -19.41 7.74
CA CYS A 176 -19.73 -20.53 8.67
C CYS A 176 -19.96 -21.88 7.98
N GLY A 177 -20.07 -21.91 6.65
CA GLY A 177 -20.48 -23.09 5.91
C GLY A 177 -21.94 -23.47 6.17
N ARG A 178 -22.26 -24.77 6.03
CA ARG A 178 -23.63 -25.29 6.17
C ARG A 178 -23.91 -25.69 7.62
N ILE A 179 -24.37 -24.74 8.41
CA ILE A 179 -24.86 -24.98 9.77
C ILE A 179 -26.38 -24.77 9.80
N PRO A 180 -27.17 -25.71 10.35
CA PRO A 180 -28.60 -25.49 10.56
C PRO A 180 -28.80 -24.27 11.46
N THR A 181 -29.73 -23.37 11.15
CA THR A 181 -30.03 -22.18 11.98
C THR A 181 -30.37 -22.56 13.42
N SER A 182 -30.94 -23.75 13.64
CA SER A 182 -31.24 -24.30 14.96
C SER A 182 -30.01 -24.65 15.81
N ALA A 183 -28.84 -24.79 15.18
CA ALA A 183 -27.56 -25.06 15.86
C ALA A 183 -26.79 -23.77 16.19
N LEU A 184 -27.26 -22.59 15.75
CA LEU A 184 -26.65 -21.32 16.11
C LEU A 184 -27.04 -20.94 17.54
N PRO A 185 -26.07 -20.51 18.37
CA PRO A 185 -26.38 -19.97 19.68
C PRO A 185 -27.31 -18.77 19.57
N GLN A 186 -28.34 -18.73 20.42
CA GLN A 186 -29.27 -17.59 20.51
C GLN A 186 -28.70 -16.44 21.34
N ASP A 187 -27.77 -16.76 22.25
CA ASP A 187 -27.06 -15.76 23.04
C ASP A 187 -26.00 -15.06 22.18
N ASN A 188 -25.96 -13.73 22.24
CA ASN A 188 -25.06 -12.93 21.40
C ASN A 188 -23.58 -13.20 21.71
N ALA A 189 -23.20 -13.41 22.97
CA ALA A 189 -21.81 -13.66 23.33
C ALA A 189 -21.37 -15.04 22.83
N LEU A 190 -22.23 -16.05 23.00
CA LEU A 190 -21.98 -17.40 22.46
C LEU A 190 -21.97 -17.41 20.93
N LEU A 191 -22.82 -16.62 20.28
CA LEU A 191 -22.83 -16.50 18.83
C LEU A 191 -21.54 -15.84 18.31
N LEU A 192 -21.06 -14.79 18.96
CA LEU A 192 -19.79 -14.15 18.59
C LEU A 192 -18.59 -15.09 18.83
N ALA A 193 -18.58 -15.84 19.93
CA ALA A 193 -17.59 -16.88 20.18
C ALA A 193 -17.62 -17.97 19.09
N PHE A 194 -18.82 -18.44 18.76
CA PHE A 194 -19.02 -19.40 17.67
C PHE A 194 -18.49 -18.87 16.34
N ILE A 195 -18.79 -17.61 16.00
CA ILE A 195 -18.33 -16.97 14.76
C ILE A 195 -16.80 -16.91 14.70
N ARG A 196 -16.15 -16.53 15.80
CA ARG A 196 -14.69 -16.45 15.88
C ARG A 196 -14.01 -17.80 15.66
N GLU A 197 -14.61 -18.86 16.17
CA GLU A 197 -14.01 -20.21 16.14
C GLU A 197 -14.35 -20.99 14.85
N ASN A 198 -15.50 -20.74 14.24
CA ASN A 198 -16.05 -21.63 13.21
C ASN A 198 -16.30 -20.97 11.85
N CYS A 199 -16.11 -19.65 11.73
CA CYS A 199 -16.47 -18.93 10.52
C CYS A 199 -15.30 -18.18 9.89
N THR A 200 -15.34 -18.06 8.56
CA THR A 200 -14.48 -17.11 7.84
C THR A 200 -15.14 -15.74 7.87
N VAL A 201 -14.56 -14.82 8.62
CA VAL A 201 -15.04 -13.43 8.71
C VAL A 201 -14.43 -12.58 7.61
N ARG A 202 -15.26 -11.77 6.96
CA ARG A 202 -14.85 -10.78 5.97
C ARG A 202 -15.50 -9.45 6.27
N TYR A 203 -14.74 -8.38 6.08
CA TYR A 203 -15.23 -7.01 6.22
C TYR A 203 -15.36 -6.36 4.85
N LYS A 204 -16.48 -5.69 4.61
CA LYS A 204 -16.74 -4.96 3.37
C LYS A 204 -17.42 -3.63 3.67
N PRO A 205 -17.11 -2.55 2.93
CA PRO A 205 -17.79 -1.29 3.11
C PRO A 205 -19.26 -1.44 2.69
N THR A 206 -20.15 -0.72 3.35
CA THR A 206 -21.54 -0.59 2.90
C THR A 206 -21.59 0.22 1.59
N ASP A 207 -22.69 0.15 0.85
CA ASP A 207 -22.78 0.83 -0.46
C ASP A 207 -22.54 2.34 -0.38
N GLY A 208 -23.02 2.99 0.70
CA GLY A 208 -22.77 4.41 0.95
C GLY A 208 -21.31 4.75 1.27
N LEU A 209 -20.54 3.79 1.80
CA LEU A 209 -19.14 3.99 2.19
C LEU A 209 -18.14 3.69 1.06
N LYS A 210 -18.56 3.02 -0.03
CA LYS A 210 -17.68 2.67 -1.16
C LYS A 210 -16.99 3.88 -1.79
N LYS A 211 -17.64 5.06 -1.75
CA LYS A 211 -17.08 6.31 -2.27
C LYS A 211 -15.80 6.75 -1.54
N TYR A 212 -15.61 6.35 -0.28
CA TYR A 212 -14.43 6.71 0.53
C TYR A 212 -13.27 5.74 0.35
N LEU A 213 -13.44 4.66 -0.43
CA LEU A 213 -12.37 3.70 -0.66
C LEU A 213 -11.31 4.28 -1.58
N LYS A 214 -10.07 4.10 -1.15
CA LYS A 214 -8.87 4.39 -1.92
C LYS A 214 -8.10 3.09 -2.05
N ASN A 215 -8.06 2.51 -3.25
CA ASN A 215 -7.23 1.36 -3.54
C ASN A 215 -5.75 1.73 -3.42
N CYS A 216 -4.93 0.75 -3.10
CA CYS A 216 -3.48 0.85 -3.05
C CYS A 216 -2.85 -0.48 -3.44
N LEU A 217 -1.55 -0.45 -3.75
CA LEU A 217 -0.79 -1.67 -3.98
C LEU A 217 -0.24 -2.18 -2.63
N ALA A 218 -0.70 -3.35 -2.20
CA ALA A 218 -0.19 -4.03 -1.02
C ALA A 218 1.12 -4.72 -1.41
N ALA A 219 2.23 -3.99 -1.32
CA ALA A 219 3.54 -4.54 -1.57
C ALA A 219 3.93 -5.51 -0.44
N GLU A 220 4.33 -6.74 -0.79
CA GLU A 220 4.94 -7.71 0.14
C GLU A 220 6.40 -7.35 0.51
N SER A 221 6.88 -6.18 0.07
CA SER A 221 8.30 -5.89 0.02
C SER A 221 8.86 -5.48 1.36
N THR A 222 9.59 -6.39 1.97
CA THR A 222 10.62 -5.98 2.92
C THR A 222 11.84 -5.58 2.09
N CYS A 223 12.34 -4.36 2.29
CA CYS A 223 13.66 -3.93 1.79
C CYS A 223 14.76 -4.66 2.58
N SER A 224 14.76 -5.99 2.54
CA SER A 224 15.37 -6.85 3.56
C SER A 224 16.80 -7.26 3.23
N SER A 225 17.36 -6.81 2.11
CA SER A 225 18.77 -7.02 1.80
C SER A 225 19.66 -6.12 2.68
N ARG A 226 19.94 -6.55 3.92
CA ARG A 226 20.83 -5.83 4.84
C ARG A 226 22.18 -5.50 4.20
N GLN A 227 22.75 -6.43 3.43
CA GLN A 227 24.04 -6.25 2.77
C GLN A 227 24.05 -5.13 1.70
N ILE A 228 22.90 -4.87 1.08
CA ILE A 228 22.78 -3.84 0.04
C ILE A 228 22.37 -2.51 0.65
N VAL A 229 21.46 -2.53 1.63
CA VAL A 229 21.04 -1.33 2.37
C VAL A 229 22.21 -0.72 3.15
N GLU A 230 23.08 -1.53 3.75
CA GLU A 230 24.29 -1.03 4.43
C GLU A 230 25.27 -0.35 3.47
N LYS A 231 25.35 -0.82 2.22
CA LYS A 231 26.22 -0.23 1.18
C LYS A 231 25.61 0.98 0.50
N GLU A 232 24.28 1.03 0.39
CA GLU A 232 23.55 2.11 -0.25
C GLU A 232 22.23 2.39 0.52
N PRO A 233 22.28 3.23 1.56
CA PRO A 233 21.12 3.54 2.39
C PRO A 233 19.95 4.17 1.61
N VAL A 234 20.26 4.90 0.53
CA VAL A 234 19.27 5.54 -0.35
C VAL A 234 18.28 4.52 -0.91
N LEU A 235 18.70 3.28 -1.15
CA LEU A 235 17.80 2.26 -1.70
C LEU A 235 16.69 1.87 -0.74
N GLN A 236 16.91 1.87 0.57
CA GLN A 236 15.85 1.59 1.54
C GLN A 236 14.71 2.60 1.43
N GLU A 237 15.05 3.86 1.20
CA GLU A 237 14.09 4.94 1.01
C GLU A 237 13.40 4.87 -0.35
N LEU A 238 14.15 4.60 -1.43
CA LEU A 238 13.57 4.40 -2.76
C LEU A 238 12.58 3.22 -2.79
N CYS A 239 12.96 2.07 -2.23
CA CYS A 239 12.07 0.92 -2.13
C CYS A 239 10.77 1.22 -1.39
N SER A 240 10.78 2.18 -0.48
CA SER A 240 9.62 2.47 0.35
C SER A 240 8.71 3.55 -0.26
N TYR A 241 9.13 4.25 -1.33
CA TYR A 241 8.29 5.24 -2.04
C TYR A 241 7.69 4.68 -3.33
N TYR A 242 8.41 3.81 -4.02
CA TYR A 242 8.09 3.43 -5.40
C TYR A 242 7.60 1.99 -5.52
N ALA A 243 6.50 1.81 -6.24
CA ALA A 243 6.06 0.53 -6.76
C ALA A 243 6.75 0.25 -8.10
N PHE A 244 7.80 -0.57 -8.08
CA PHE A 244 8.46 -1.04 -9.29
C PHE A 244 7.79 -2.32 -9.81
N SER A 245 6.98 -2.18 -10.87
CA SER A 245 6.43 -3.33 -11.58
C SER A 245 7.52 -4.08 -12.37
N VAL A 246 7.56 -5.41 -12.27
CA VAL A 246 8.35 -6.26 -13.20
C VAL A 246 7.53 -6.46 -14.46
N CYS A 247 7.85 -5.73 -15.53
CA CYS A 247 7.16 -5.87 -16.81
C CYS A 247 7.89 -6.91 -17.67
N GLY A 248 7.34 -8.13 -17.71
CA GLY A 248 7.80 -9.21 -18.58
C GLY A 248 6.95 -9.32 -19.84
N ASN A 249 7.58 -9.62 -20.98
CA ASN A 249 6.89 -10.00 -22.20
C ASN A 249 6.10 -11.30 -21.95
N THR A 250 4.81 -11.33 -22.27
CA THR A 250 3.87 -12.44 -21.99
C THR A 250 4.20 -13.76 -22.71
N SER A 251 5.32 -13.82 -23.44
CA SER A 251 5.75 -14.97 -24.25
C SER A 251 6.69 -15.96 -23.55
N ARG A 252 7.24 -15.65 -22.36
CA ARG A 252 8.05 -16.61 -21.58
C ARG A 252 7.25 -17.13 -20.38
N LYS A 253 6.54 -18.25 -20.60
CA LYS A 253 5.95 -19.09 -19.54
C LYS A 253 7.07 -19.72 -18.71
N ASN A 254 7.52 -19.04 -17.65
CA ASN A 254 8.13 -19.58 -16.43
C ASN A 254 8.90 -18.47 -15.74
N ILE A 255 8.21 -17.58 -15.04
CA ILE A 255 8.84 -16.78 -13.98
C ILE A 255 7.87 -16.82 -12.81
N THR A 256 8.25 -17.55 -11.78
CA THR A 256 7.68 -17.47 -10.44
C THR A 256 7.86 -16.03 -9.98
N VAL A 257 6.77 -15.25 -10.02
CA VAL A 257 6.79 -13.81 -9.75
C VAL A 257 6.78 -13.59 -8.24
N HIS A 258 7.95 -13.36 -7.66
CA HIS A 258 8.07 -12.75 -6.34
C HIS A 258 8.22 -11.23 -6.51
N TYR A 259 7.45 -10.48 -5.72
CA TYR A 259 7.22 -9.04 -5.84
C TYR A 259 8.40 -8.19 -5.35
N VAL A 260 8.53 -7.01 -5.99
CA VAL A 260 9.18 -5.76 -5.54
C VAL A 260 10.68 -5.85 -5.27
N MET A 261 11.48 -5.09 -6.03
CA MET A 261 12.92 -4.86 -5.84
C MET A 261 13.56 -5.82 -4.83
N ASP A 262 13.56 -7.10 -5.20
CA ASP A 262 14.35 -8.05 -4.47
C ASP A 262 15.78 -7.80 -4.94
N MET A 263 16.45 -6.86 -4.26
CA MET A 263 17.84 -6.57 -4.53
C MET A 263 18.73 -7.76 -4.18
N THR A 264 18.23 -8.80 -3.49
CA THR A 264 18.94 -10.09 -3.36
C THR A 264 18.75 -10.99 -4.58
N SER A 265 17.70 -10.79 -5.36
CA SER A 265 17.33 -11.60 -6.52
C SER A 265 17.34 -10.83 -7.84
N LEU A 266 18.18 -9.78 -7.95
CA LEU A 266 18.40 -9.02 -9.17
C LEU A 266 19.12 -9.87 -10.25
N ASN A 267 18.52 -10.99 -10.65
CA ASN A 267 18.70 -11.55 -11.99
C ASN A 267 17.97 -10.61 -12.95
N ILE A 268 18.57 -9.44 -13.17
CA ILE A 268 18.33 -8.69 -14.40
C ILE A 268 18.66 -9.68 -15.51
N ILE A 269 17.69 -9.95 -16.38
CA ILE A 269 17.88 -10.75 -17.57
C ILE A 269 19.00 -10.08 -18.38
N VAL A 270 20.20 -10.63 -18.26
CA VAL A 270 21.30 -10.43 -19.18
C VAL A 270 20.97 -11.33 -20.37
N ASP A 271 20.20 -10.82 -21.33
CA ASP A 271 20.22 -11.44 -22.67
C ASP A 271 21.37 -10.78 -23.44
N ALA A 272 22.34 -11.64 -23.79
CA ALA A 272 23.29 -11.44 -24.88
C ALA A 272 22.58 -11.38 -26.23
#